data_AF-A0A653D316-F1
#
_entry.id   AF-A0A653D316-F1
#
_cell.length_a   1.000
_cell.length_b   1.000
_cell.length_c   1.000
_cell.angle_alpha   90.00
_cell.angle_beta   90.00
_cell.angle_gamma   90.00
#
_symmetry.space_group_name_H-M   'P 1'
#
loop_
_entity.id
_entity.type
_entity.pdbx_description
1 polymer ?
#
loop_
_entity_poly.entity_id
_entity_poly.type
_entity_poly.pdbx_seq_one_letter_code
_entity_poly.pdbx_strand_id
1 'polypeptide(L)'
;MLRVMQWNARSAVSNKNSLTDFLVKNDIDVALISETWYKPTQAVTFRGYNIVRRDRADGKAGVAILVKKAFSLAKFPYRPILIKIFLYVA
;
A
#
# COMPACT_ATOMS: atom_id res chain seq x y z
N MET A 1 -8.85 8.05 17.38
CA MET A 1 -7.66 7.19 17.57
C MET A 1 -7.29 6.62 16.22
N LEU A 2 -6.01 6.71 15.82
CA LEU A 2 -5.54 6.27 14.51
C LEU A 2 -5.56 4.73 14.41
N ARG A 3 -6.14 4.18 13.35
CA ARG A 3 -6.20 2.74 13.09
C ARG A 3 -5.30 2.37 11.91
N VAL A 4 -4.24 1.61 12.20
CA VAL A 4 -3.27 1.16 11.22
C VAL A 4 -3.35 -0.35 11.05
N MET A 5 -3.41 -0.79 9.80
CA MET A 5 -3.39 -2.21 9.41
C MET A 5 -2.11 -2.52 8.66
N GLN A 6 -1.51 -3.70 8.90
CA GLN A 6 -0.48 -4.27 8.03
C GLN A 6 -0.90 -5.67 7.61
N TRP A 7 -0.74 -5.98 6.33
CA TRP A 7 -1.14 -7.27 5.76
C TRP A 7 -0.25 -7.69 4.60
N ASN A 8 0.10 -8.98 4.58
CA ASN A 8 0.64 -9.64 3.41
C ASN A 8 -0.52 -10.29 2.64
N ALA A 9 -0.83 -9.75 1.47
CA ALA A 9 -2.02 -10.11 0.72
C ALA A 9 -1.86 -11.38 -0.11
N ARG A 10 -0.61 -11.81 -0.40
CA ARG A 10 -0.30 -12.93 -1.31
C ARG A 10 -1.18 -12.90 -2.57
N SER A 11 -1.17 -11.75 -3.26
CA SER A 11 -2.16 -11.26 -4.24
C SER A 11 -3.29 -10.43 -3.63
N ALA A 12 -3.11 -9.11 -3.65
CA ALA A 12 -4.20 -8.17 -3.32
C ALA A 12 -5.24 -8.06 -4.44
N VAL A 13 -4.96 -8.61 -5.64
CA VAL A 13 -5.91 -8.63 -6.76
C VAL A 13 -7.07 -9.58 -6.46
N SER A 14 -6.76 -10.82 -6.06
CA SER A 14 -7.78 -11.84 -5.76
C SER A 14 -8.61 -11.48 -4.54
N ASN A 15 -8.06 -10.70 -3.62
CA ASN A 15 -8.69 -10.37 -2.34
C ASN A 15 -9.24 -8.94 -2.27
N LYS A 16 -9.36 -8.23 -3.40
CA LYS A 16 -9.71 -6.80 -3.43
C LYS A 16 -11.04 -6.48 -2.72
N ASN A 17 -12.07 -7.29 -2.93
CA ASN A 17 -13.39 -7.06 -2.34
C ASN A 17 -13.34 -7.25 -0.82
N SER A 18 -12.80 -8.37 -0.34
CA SER A 18 -12.63 -8.65 1.09
C SER A 18 -11.77 -7.59 1.79
N LEU A 19 -10.72 -7.11 1.13
CA LEU A 19 -9.92 -6.00 1.65
C LEU A 19 -10.75 -4.72 1.74
N THR A 20 -11.52 -4.38 0.71
CA THR A 20 -12.37 -3.18 0.71
C THR A 20 -13.39 -3.22 1.85
N ASP A 21 -14.04 -4.36 2.06
CA ASP A 21 -15.01 -4.56 3.13
C ASP A 21 -14.35 -4.45 4.50
N PHE A 22 -13.16 -5.04 4.67
CA PHE A 22 -12.40 -4.94 5.91
C PHE A 22 -12.03 -3.49 6.25
N LEU A 23 -11.54 -2.74 5.26
CA LEU A 23 -11.14 -1.34 5.42
C LEU A 23 -12.31 -0.46 5.88
N VAL A 24 -13.51 -0.68 5.32
CA VAL A 24 -14.72 0.07 5.68
C VAL A 24 -15.24 -0.37 7.05
N LYS A 25 -15.42 -1.67 7.27
CA LYS A 25 -16.01 -2.21 8.49
C LYS A 25 -15.19 -1.86 9.74
N ASN A 26 -13.87 -1.85 9.63
CA ASN A 26 -12.97 -1.57 10.75
C ASN A 26 -12.52 -0.10 10.80
N ASP A 27 -13.01 0.74 9.89
CA ASP A 27 -12.67 2.15 9.80
C ASP A 27 -11.15 2.41 9.79
N ILE A 28 -10.43 1.71 8.92
CA ILE A 28 -8.96 1.79 8.86
C ILE A 28 -8.52 3.15 8.33
N ASP A 29 -7.54 3.79 8.98
CA ASP A 29 -7.02 5.08 8.54
C ASP A 29 -5.86 4.89 7.56
N VAL A 30 -4.97 3.95 7.87
CA VAL A 30 -3.80 3.61 7.05
C VAL A 30 -3.66 2.09 6.93
N ALA A 31 -3.53 1.58 5.71
CA ALA A 31 -3.26 0.16 5.47
C ALA A 31 -1.96 -0.03 4.69
N LEU A 32 -1.07 -0.87 5.23
CA LEU A 32 0.20 -1.27 4.66
C LEU A 32 0.06 -2.66 4.06
N ILE A 33 0.16 -2.77 2.74
CA ILE A 33 -0.08 -4.00 2.02
C ILE A 33 1.21 -4.44 1.34
N SER A 34 1.62 -5.67 1.61
CA SER A 34 2.75 -6.34 0.96
C SER A 34 2.25 -7.48 0.08
N GLU A 35 3.07 -7.90 -0.89
CA GLU A 35 2.72 -8.90 -1.89
C GLU A 35 1.42 -8.55 -2.64
N THR A 36 1.33 -7.30 -3.08
CA THR A 36 0.14 -6.81 -3.80
C THR A 36 -0.05 -7.52 -5.14
N TRP A 37 1.06 -7.85 -5.82
CA TRP A 37 1.12 -8.49 -7.14
C TRP A 37 0.37 -7.71 -8.21
N TYR A 38 0.26 -6.40 -8.02
CA TYR A 38 -0.32 -5.52 -9.03
C TYR A 38 0.66 -5.29 -10.18
N LYS A 39 0.14 -5.14 -11.39
CA LYS A 39 0.94 -4.72 -12.55
C LYS A 39 1.04 -3.19 -12.62
N PRO A 40 2.16 -2.62 -13.11
CA PRO A 40 2.29 -1.17 -13.28
C PRO A 40 1.20 -0.54 -14.16
N THR A 41 0.70 -1.29 -15.15
CA THR A 41 -0.36 -0.86 -16.08
C THR A 41 -1.76 -1.04 -15.50
N GLN A 42 -1.90 -1.68 -14.35
CA GLN A 42 -3.19 -1.97 -13.74
C GLN A 42 -3.70 -0.80 -12.91
N ALA A 43 -4.87 -0.28 -13.29
CA ALA A 43 -5.62 0.67 -12.48
C ALA A 43 -6.10 -0.01 -11.18
N VAL A 44 -5.68 0.52 -10.04
CA VAL A 44 -6.10 0.04 -8.71
C VAL A 44 -6.61 1.23 -7.91
N THR A 45 -7.85 1.14 -7.47
CA THR A 45 -8.54 2.16 -6.69
C THR A 45 -9.29 1.52 -5.52
N PHE A 46 -9.32 2.24 -4.40
CA PHE A 46 -10.10 1.93 -3.21
C PHE A 46 -10.91 3.17 -2.83
N ARG A 47 -12.23 3.02 -2.74
CA ARG A 47 -13.13 4.15 -2.45
C ARG A 47 -12.79 4.75 -1.08
N GLY A 48 -12.61 6.07 -1.03
CA GLY A 48 -12.30 6.78 0.21
C GLY A 48 -10.82 6.77 0.61
N TYR A 49 -9.95 6.12 -0.16
CA TYR A 49 -8.50 6.08 0.09
C TYR A 49 -7.71 6.68 -1.07
N ASN A 50 -6.60 7.32 -0.72
CA ASN A 50 -5.48 7.56 -1.62
C ASN A 50 -4.55 6.34 -1.57
N ILE A 51 -3.92 6.01 -2.69
CA ILE A 51 -2.98 4.89 -2.78
C ILE A 51 -1.59 5.40 -3.19
N VAL A 52 -0.58 4.99 -2.45
CA VAL A 52 0.83 5.10 -2.83
C VAL A 52 1.37 3.69 -2.97
N ARG A 53 1.91 3.33 -4.12
CA ARG A 53 2.36 1.95 -4.38
C ARG A 53 3.65 1.91 -5.15
N ARG A 54 4.35 0.77 -5.00
CA ARG A 54 5.52 0.42 -5.78
C ARG A 54 5.33 -0.99 -6.33
N ASP A 55 5.22 -1.06 -7.64
CA ASP A 55 4.98 -2.30 -8.36
C ASP A 55 6.26 -2.82 -8.98
N ARG A 56 6.26 -4.12 -9.28
CA ARG A 56 7.32 -4.76 -10.06
C ARG A 56 6.78 -5.16 -11.43
N ALA A 57 7.64 -5.07 -12.45
CA ALA A 57 7.27 -5.35 -13.84
C ALA A 57 6.85 -6.82 -14.06
N ASP A 58 7.44 -7.74 -13.30
CA ASP A 58 7.13 -9.17 -13.31
C ASP A 58 5.76 -9.50 -12.67
N GLY A 59 5.09 -8.53 -12.03
CA GLY A 59 3.84 -8.74 -11.31
C GLY A 59 3.98 -9.63 -10.08
N LYS A 60 5.21 -9.90 -9.62
CA LYS A 60 5.51 -10.69 -8.42
C LYS A 60 6.04 -9.75 -7.35
N ALA A 61 5.54 -9.90 -6.12
CA ALA A 61 5.73 -8.94 -5.02
C ALA A 61 5.09 -7.56 -5.27
N GLY A 62 5.61 -6.50 -4.66
CA GLY A 62 5.02 -5.15 -4.67
C GLY A 62 4.39 -4.77 -3.34
N VAL A 63 4.29 -3.46 -3.11
CA VAL A 63 3.77 -2.87 -1.87
C VAL A 63 2.81 -1.72 -2.18
N ALA A 64 1.83 -1.53 -1.31
CA ALA A 64 0.91 -0.39 -1.35
C ALA A 64 0.63 0.15 0.05
N ILE A 65 0.46 1.46 0.14
CA ILE A 65 -0.03 2.19 1.30
C ILE A 65 -1.35 2.81 0.89
N LEU A 66 -2.43 2.43 1.57
CA LEU A 66 -3.71 3.09 1.47
C LEU A 66 -3.83 4.08 2.63
N VAL A 67 -4.14 5.33 2.32
CA VAL A 67 -4.36 6.39 3.30
C VAL A 67 -5.74 6.98 3.09
N LYS A 68 -6.58 6.93 4.13
CA LYS A 68 -7.94 7.46 4.07
C LYS A 68 -7.91 8.93 3.67
N LYS A 69 -8.81 9.35 2.77
CA LYS A 69 -8.80 10.70 2.16
C LYS A 69 -8.97 11.86 3.16
N ALA A 70 -9.41 11.57 4.38
CA ALA A 70 -9.43 12.55 5.47
C ALA A 70 -8.03 13.00 5.91
N PHE A 71 -6.98 12.24 5.58
CA PHE A 71 -5.59 12.60 5.85
C PHE A 71 -4.93 13.19 4.60
N SER A 72 -4.24 14.30 4.78
CA SER A 72 -3.41 14.91 3.74
C SER A 72 -2.13 14.11 3.52
N LEU A 73 -1.86 13.75 2.27
CA LEU A 73 -0.59 13.14 1.86
C LEU A 73 0.36 14.23 1.36
N ALA A 74 1.51 14.36 2.01
CA ALA A 74 2.61 15.19 1.56
C ALA A 74 3.81 14.31 1.19
N LYS A 75 4.42 14.57 0.03
CA LYS A 75 5.70 13.98 -0.34
C LYS A 75 6.80 14.87 0.23
N PHE A 76 7.62 14.32 1.11
CA PHE A 76 8.83 15.00 1.55
C PHE A 76 9.97 14.66 0.58
N PRO A 77 10.69 15.66 0.04
CA PRO A 77 11.88 15.40 -0.75
C PRO A 77 12.95 14.83 0.17
N TYR A 78 13.12 13.50 0.16
CA TYR A 78 14.22 12.86 0.85
C TYR A 78 15.52 13.22 0.12
N ARG A 79 16.35 14.05 0.74
CA ARG A 79 17.75 14.22 0.35
C ARG A 79 18.53 13.12 1.07
N PRO A 80 19.01 12.08 0.37
CA PRO A 80 19.83 11.06 1.02
C PRO A 80 21.14 11.70 1.49
N ILE A 81 21.21 12.10 2.76
CA ILE A 81 22.47 12.08 3.49
C ILE A 81 22.84 10.60 3.55
N LEU A 82 24.03 10.24 3.09
CA LEU A 82 24.54 8.87 2.97
C LEU A 82 24.33 8.04 4.25
N ILE A 83 23.16 7.45 4.39
CA ILE A 83 22.90 6.33 5.28
C ILE A 83 22.42 5.21 4.35
N LYS A 84 23.40 4.43 3.84
CA LYS A 84 23.13 3.14 3.22
C LYS A 84 22.64 2.19 4.33
N ILE A 85 21.35 2.24 4.65
CA ILE A 85 20.69 1.05 5.19
C ILE A 85 20.54 0.10 4.00
N PHE A 86 21.46 -0.85 3.89
CA PHE A 86 21.29 -2.01 3.04
C PHE A 86 20.11 -2.83 3.57
N LEU A 87 18.91 -2.59 3.02
CA LEU A 87 17.84 -3.58 3.08
C LEU A 87 18.03 -4.54 1.90
N TYR A 88 18.93 -5.50 2.10
CA TYR A 88 18.83 -6.78 1.40
C TYR A 88 17.60 -7.48 1.97
N VAL A 89 16.53 -7.55 1.19
CA VAL A 89 15.51 -8.59 1.37
C VAL A 89 15.65 -9.48 0.14
N ALA A 90 16.13 -10.69 0.41
CA ALA A 90 16.27 -11.77 -0.55
C ALA A 90 14.93 -12.14 -1.21
#